data_AF-A0A9E1S854-F1
#
_entry.id   AF-A0A9E1S854-F1
#
_cell.length_a   1.000
_cell.length_b   1.000
_cell.length_c   1.000
_cell.angle_alpha   90.00
_cell.angle_beta   90.00
_cell.angle_gamma   90.00
#
_symmetry.space_group_name_H-M   'P 1'
#
loop_
_entity.id
_entity.type
_entity.pdbx_description
1 polymer ?
#
loop_
_entity_poly.entity_id
_entity_poly.type
_entity_poly.pdbx_seq_one_letter_code
_entity_poly.pdbx_strand_id
1 'polypeptide(L)'
;AKELAKIPNTRPGTVVEVNFEVTEKSDAISVNFMHKGIKLEDKAIKLYDLKTGQKVRLVYKIPIHMDEVKLSISSVQDIEIENILVIHHQDEVVNLAHKVMTGKRHQGGVTFDCLPQ
;
A
#
# COMPACT_ATOMS: atom_id res chain seq x y z
N ALA A 1 -3.28 18.76 -5.72
CA ALA A 1 -3.34 17.39 -5.16
C ALA A 1 -1.93 16.98 -4.76
N LYS A 2 -1.74 16.49 -3.54
CA LYS A 2 -0.43 16.09 -2.99
C LYS A 2 -0.18 14.61 -3.33
N GLU A 3 0.96 14.28 -3.94
CA GLU A 3 1.30 12.88 -4.21
C GLU A 3 1.60 12.17 -2.88
N LEU A 4 0.92 11.05 -2.65
CA LEU A 4 1.09 10.22 -1.45
C LEU A 4 2.16 9.15 -1.67
N ALA A 5 2.02 8.43 -2.79
CA ALA A 5 2.80 7.24 -3.04
C ALA A 5 2.80 6.92 -4.53
N LYS A 6 3.88 6.28 -4.95
CA LYS A 6 4.08 5.77 -6.30
C LYS A 6 4.44 4.30 -6.23
N ILE A 7 3.60 3.46 -6.83
CA ILE A 7 3.67 2.00 -6.72
C ILE A 7 3.92 1.44 -8.13
N PRO A 8 5.14 1.00 -8.45
CA PRO A 8 5.44 0.40 -9.74
C PRO A 8 5.02 -1.09 -9.82
N ASN A 9 4.85 -1.58 -11.04
CA ASN A 9 4.76 -3.01 -11.39
C ASN A 9 3.73 -3.83 -10.60
N THR A 10 2.51 -3.32 -10.48
CA THR A 10 1.45 -3.98 -9.72
C THR A 10 0.82 -5.12 -10.53
N ARG A 11 0.63 -6.28 -9.89
CA ARG A 11 0.02 -7.47 -10.51
C ARG A 11 -1.43 -7.61 -10.06
N PRO A 12 -2.27 -8.35 -10.80
CA PRO A 12 -3.60 -8.68 -10.31
C PRO A 12 -3.52 -9.32 -8.92
N GLY A 13 -4.29 -8.79 -7.98
CA GLY A 13 -4.31 -9.24 -6.59
C GLY A 13 -3.24 -8.64 -5.68
N THR A 14 -2.37 -7.74 -6.17
CA THR A 14 -1.47 -6.98 -5.29
C THR A 14 -2.30 -6.22 -4.24
N VAL A 15 -1.93 -6.38 -2.97
CA VAL A 15 -2.48 -5.56 -1.90
C VAL A 15 -1.45 -4.51 -1.53
N VAL A 16 -1.86 -3.25 -1.58
CA VAL A 16 -1.07 -2.11 -1.14
C VAL A 16 -1.73 -1.54 0.10
N GLU A 17 -0.92 -1.27 1.09
CA GLU A 17 -1.33 -0.58 2.30
C GLU A 17 -0.60 0.76 2.40
N VAL A 18 -1.35 1.82 2.67
CA VAL A 18 -0.81 3.17 2.91
C VAL A 18 -1.26 3.64 4.26
N ASN A 19 -0.30 3.89 5.13
CA ASN A 19 -0.49 4.47 6.44
C ASN A 19 -0.01 5.93 6.42
N PHE A 20 -0.75 6.82 7.06
CA PHE A 20 -0.33 8.21 7.25
C PHE A 20 -1.01 8.80 8.48
N GLU A 21 -0.47 9.90 8.97
CA GLU A 21 -1.03 10.67 10.08
C GLU A 21 -1.52 12.02 9.57
N VAL A 22 -2.70 12.43 10.03
CA VAL A 22 -3.32 13.71 9.71
C VAL A 22 -2.88 14.74 10.73
N THR A 23 -2.17 15.79 10.32
CA THR A 23 -1.65 16.80 11.27
C THR A 23 -2.68 17.90 11.57
N GLU A 24 -3.64 18.13 10.68
CA GLU A 24 -4.69 19.14 10.85
C GLU A 24 -6.09 18.55 10.67
N LYS A 25 -7.06 19.05 11.43
CA LYS A 25 -8.46 18.63 11.27
C LYS A 25 -8.90 18.89 9.83
N SER A 26 -9.51 17.89 9.20
CA SER A 26 -10.06 18.01 7.84
C SER A 26 -11.45 17.42 7.77
N ASP A 27 -12.39 18.19 7.20
CA ASP A 27 -13.78 17.77 7.07
C ASP A 27 -13.95 16.68 6.01
N ALA A 28 -13.20 16.76 4.90
CA ALA A 28 -13.25 15.78 3.82
C ALA A 28 -11.96 15.75 3.00
N ILE A 29 -11.38 14.55 2.86
CA ILE A 29 -10.30 14.28 1.91
C ILE A 29 -10.67 13.17 0.94
N SER A 30 -10.15 13.27 -0.28
CA SER A 30 -10.27 12.26 -1.31
C SER A 30 -8.90 11.73 -1.68
N VAL A 31 -8.71 10.43 -1.50
CA VAL A 31 -7.54 9.69 -1.95
C VAL A 31 -7.84 9.17 -3.35
N ASN A 32 -7.14 9.72 -4.32
CA ASN A 32 -7.35 9.43 -5.74
C ASN A 32 -6.26 8.50 -6.24
N PHE A 33 -6.67 7.55 -7.07
CA PHE A 33 -5.78 6.63 -7.76
C PHE A 33 -5.58 7.12 -9.19
N MET A 34 -4.34 7.04 -9.68
CA MET A 34 -3.98 7.41 -11.04
C MET A 34 -3.15 6.31 -11.67
N HIS A 35 -3.41 6.02 -12.94
CA HIS A 35 -2.65 5.10 -13.77
C HIS A 35 -2.31 5.77 -15.11
N LYS A 36 -1.03 5.86 -15.46
CA LYS A 36 -0.56 6.52 -16.71
C LYS A 36 -1.14 7.93 -16.94
N GLY A 37 -1.28 8.71 -15.87
CA GLY A 37 -1.86 10.06 -15.90
C GLY A 37 -3.39 10.11 -15.93
N ILE A 38 -4.07 8.97 -16.02
CA ILE A 38 -5.54 8.87 -15.99
C ILE A 38 -5.98 8.63 -14.55
N LYS A 39 -6.92 9.45 -14.08
CA LYS A 39 -7.55 9.29 -12.77
C LYS A 39 -8.57 8.15 -12.82
N LEU A 40 -8.47 7.21 -11.89
CA LEU A 40 -9.43 6.12 -11.71
C LEU A 40 -10.54 6.60 -10.77
N GLU A 41 -11.53 7.32 -11.31
CA GLU A 41 -12.55 7.99 -10.50
C GLU A 41 -13.41 7.03 -9.67
N ASP A 42 -13.68 5.84 -10.20
CA ASP A 42 -14.44 4.77 -9.53
C ASP A 42 -13.68 4.15 -8.35
N LYS A 43 -12.37 4.46 -8.20
CA LYS A 43 -11.50 3.96 -7.13
C LYS A 43 -11.19 5.00 -6.06
N ALA A 44 -11.70 6.23 -6.19
CA ALA A 44 -11.42 7.27 -5.20
C ALA A 44 -12.03 6.91 -3.83
N ILE A 45 -11.23 7.07 -2.77
CA ILE A 45 -11.66 6.83 -1.38
C ILE A 45 -11.89 8.19 -0.71
N LYS A 46 -13.10 8.42 -0.21
CA LYS A 46 -13.43 9.62 0.56
C LYS A 46 -13.36 9.32 2.06
N LEU A 47 -12.69 10.18 2.80
CA LEU A 47 -12.59 10.14 4.25
C LEU A 47 -13.15 11.45 4.79
N TYR A 48 -13.92 11.36 5.88
CA TYR A 48 -14.64 12.49 6.47
C TYR A 48 -14.29 12.63 7.95
N ASP A 49 -14.46 13.84 8.48
CA ASP A 49 -14.33 14.16 9.91
C ASP A 49 -13.00 13.71 10.52
N LEU A 50 -11.90 13.87 9.78
CA LEU A 50 -10.56 13.49 10.22
C LEU A 50 -10.07 14.47 11.29
N LYS A 51 -9.57 13.92 12.39
CA LYS A 51 -9.05 14.68 13.53
C LYS A 51 -7.54 14.82 13.44
N THR A 52 -7.01 15.89 14.02
CA THR A 52 -5.57 16.06 14.26
C THR A 52 -5.00 14.87 15.02
N GLY A 53 -3.83 14.37 14.58
CA GLY A 53 -3.14 13.21 15.12
C GLY A 53 -3.76 11.86 14.73
N GLN A 54 -4.81 11.86 13.88
CA GLN A 54 -5.47 10.63 13.49
C GLN A 54 -4.59 9.84 12.52
N LYS A 55 -4.31 8.59 12.90
CA LYS A 55 -3.62 7.63 12.05
C LYS A 55 -4.63 6.96 11.13
N VAL A 56 -4.38 7.02 9.84
CA VAL A 56 -5.21 6.43 8.80
C VAL A 56 -4.47 5.26 8.18
N ARG A 57 -5.15 4.12 8.06
CA ARG A 57 -4.69 2.93 7.36
C ARG A 57 -5.61 2.65 6.17
N LEU A 58 -5.07 2.75 4.97
CA LEU A 58 -5.78 2.41 3.73
C LEU A 58 -5.22 1.12 3.18
N VAL A 59 -6.08 0.13 2.95
CA VAL A 59 -5.71 -1.14 2.32
C VAL A 59 -6.47 -1.26 1.01
N TYR A 60 -5.76 -1.37 -0.09
CA TYR A 60 -6.33 -1.45 -1.42
C TYR A 60 -5.80 -2.65 -2.19
N LYS A 61 -6.72 -3.42 -2.78
CA LYS A 61 -6.40 -4.55 -3.65
C LYS A 61 -6.49 -4.12 -5.11
N ILE A 62 -5.39 -4.24 -5.83
CA ILE A 62 -5.30 -3.90 -7.25
C ILE A 62 -5.86 -5.08 -8.06
N PRO A 63 -6.97 -4.90 -8.80
CA PRO A 63 -7.69 -6.02 -9.43
C PRO A 63 -7.05 -6.48 -10.74
N ILE A 64 -6.30 -5.61 -11.42
CA ILE A 64 -5.72 -5.87 -12.74
C ILE A 64 -4.25 -5.48 -12.76
N HIS A 65 -3.52 -5.95 -13.77
CA HIS A 65 -2.13 -5.55 -13.94
C HIS A 65 -2.07 -4.05 -14.27
N MET A 66 -1.23 -3.31 -13.54
CA MET A 66 -0.97 -1.90 -13.82
C MET A 66 0.53 -1.63 -13.68
N ASP A 67 1.13 -1.11 -14.74
CA ASP A 67 2.56 -0.75 -14.79
C ASP A 67 2.97 0.19 -13.65
N GLU A 68 2.07 1.13 -13.29
CA GLU A 68 2.29 2.09 -12.23
C GLU A 68 0.95 2.58 -11.68
N VAL A 69 0.83 2.64 -10.36
CA VAL A 69 -0.28 3.29 -9.67
C VAL A 69 0.26 4.42 -8.82
N LYS A 70 -0.31 5.61 -8.99
CA LYS A 70 -0.04 6.77 -8.13
C LYS A 70 -1.23 7.04 -7.24
N LEU A 71 -0.94 7.31 -5.98
CA LEU A 71 -1.91 7.76 -4.99
C LEU A 71 -1.70 9.26 -4.77
N SER A 72 -2.78 10.01 -4.72
CA SER A 72 -2.74 11.43 -4.39
C SER A 72 -3.89 11.82 -3.48
N ILE A 73 -3.65 12.77 -2.58
CA ILE A 73 -4.70 13.37 -1.76
C ILE A 73 -5.13 14.69 -2.39
N SER A 74 -6.45 14.87 -2.45
CA SER A 74 -7.08 16.15 -2.71
C SER A 74 -8.06 16.47 -1.58
N SER A 75 -8.03 17.70 -1.12
CA SER A 75 -8.93 18.26 -0.11
C SER A 75 -9.34 19.66 -0.57
N VAL A 76 -10.47 20.16 -0.06
CA VAL A 76 -10.89 21.55 -0.27
C VAL A 76 -10.05 22.51 0.56
N GLN A 77 -9.59 22.05 1.73
CA GLN A 77 -8.68 22.75 2.61
C GLN A 77 -7.25 22.22 2.38
N ASP A 78 -6.24 23.08 2.52
CA ASP A 78 -4.87 22.59 2.56
C ASP A 78 -4.73 21.64 3.76
N ILE A 79 -4.24 20.44 3.49
CA ILE A 79 -4.07 19.39 4.49
C ILE A 79 -2.61 18.97 4.50
N GLU A 80 -2.03 19.02 5.70
CA GLU A 80 -0.77 18.39 5.97
C GLU A 80 -0.97 16.96 6.50
N ILE A 81 -0.07 16.10 6.04
CA ILE A 81 -0.02 14.69 6.39
C ILE A 81 1.44 14.29 6.52
N GLU A 82 1.70 13.43 7.48
CA GLU A 82 3.04 12.99 7.85
C GLU A 82 3.09 11.47 8.05
N ASN A 83 4.30 10.96 8.32
CA ASN A 83 4.53 9.56 8.65
C ASN A 83 3.97 8.58 7.60
N ILE A 84 4.12 8.94 6.31
CA ILE A 84 3.63 8.13 5.20
C ILE A 84 4.45 6.85 5.11
N LEU A 85 3.78 5.71 5.26
CA LEU A 85 4.34 4.37 5.09
C LEU A 85 3.52 3.61 4.05
N VAL A 86 4.21 3.09 3.03
CA VAL A 86 3.60 2.30 1.96
C VAL A 86 4.13 0.88 2.05
N ILE A 87 3.23 -0.09 2.20
CA ILE A 87 3.55 -1.52 2.32
C ILE A 87 2.97 -2.24 1.10
N HIS A 88 3.83 -2.97 0.40
CA HIS A 88 3.43 -3.84 -0.70
C HIS A 88 3.40 -5.27 -0.18
N HIS A 89 2.20 -5.82 0.03
CA HIS A 89 2.07 -7.16 0.61
C HIS A 89 2.63 -8.27 -0.31
N GLN A 90 2.77 -8.01 -1.61
CA GLN A 90 3.50 -8.93 -2.49
C GLN A 90 4.99 -8.99 -2.18
N ASP A 91 5.60 -7.88 -1.80
CA ASP A 91 6.99 -7.84 -1.37
C ASP A 91 7.15 -8.54 -0.02
N GLU A 92 6.14 -8.50 0.86
CA GLU A 92 6.15 -9.30 2.09
C GLU A 92 6.02 -10.80 1.81
N VAL A 93 5.18 -11.24 0.88
CA VAL A 93 5.11 -12.67 0.49
C VAL A 93 6.40 -13.11 -0.19
N VAL A 94 7.00 -12.27 -1.03
CA VAL A 94 8.31 -12.54 -1.66
C VAL A 94 9.43 -12.51 -0.63
N ASN A 95 9.41 -11.61 0.35
CA ASN A 95 10.40 -11.55 1.44
C ASN A 95 10.20 -12.69 2.45
N LEU A 96 8.96 -13.13 2.69
CA LEU A 96 8.63 -14.34 3.45
C LEU A 96 9.04 -15.60 2.67
N ALA A 97 8.91 -15.59 1.34
CA ALA A 97 9.41 -16.66 0.46
C ALA A 97 10.94 -16.62 0.28
N HIS A 98 11.56 -15.44 0.38
CA HIS A 98 13.01 -15.22 0.45
C HIS A 98 13.57 -15.46 1.86
N LYS A 99 12.77 -15.99 2.81
CA LYS A 99 13.31 -16.88 3.83
C LYS A 99 13.85 -18.12 3.11
N VAL A 100 15.08 -18.03 2.60
CA VAL A 100 15.82 -19.10 1.94
C VAL A 100 15.67 -20.37 2.78
N MET A 101 14.81 -21.28 2.34
CA MET A 101 14.58 -22.55 3.00
C MET A 101 15.59 -23.54 2.44
N THR A 102 16.51 -24.01 3.29
CA THR A 102 17.35 -25.14 2.94
C THR A 102 16.60 -26.41 3.31
N GLY A 103 16.28 -27.23 2.32
CA GLY A 103 15.62 -28.52 2.53
C GLY A 103 16.65 -29.63 2.55
N LYS A 104 16.70 -30.43 3.62
CA LYS A 104 17.51 -31.66 3.64
C LYS A 104 16.60 -32.86 3.33
N ARG A 105 16.84 -33.53 2.20
CA ARG A 105 16.08 -34.71 1.79
C ARG A 105 16.59 -35.94 2.54
N HIS A 106 15.69 -36.71 3.14
CA HIS A 106 15.99 -38.02 3.74
C HIS A 106 14.98 -39.05 3.26
N GLN A 107 15.24 -40.34 3.54
CA GLN A 107 14.48 -41.46 2.97
C GLN A 107 12.97 -41.46 3.31
N GLY A 108 12.53 -40.66 4.30
CA GLY A 108 11.13 -40.56 4.73
C GLY A 108 10.44 -39.22 4.45
N GLY A 109 11.11 -38.23 3.83
CA GLY A 109 10.49 -36.92 3.56
C GLY A 109 11.50 -35.78 3.35
N VAL A 110 10.98 -34.55 3.39
CA VAL A 110 11.77 -33.32 3.32
C VAL A 110 11.50 -32.51 4.58
N THR A 111 12.55 -32.13 5.30
CA THR A 111 12.48 -31.16 6.40
C THR A 111 12.97 -29.81 5.90
N PHE A 112 12.28 -28.73 6.25
CA PHE A 112 12.66 -27.36 5.93
C PHE A 112 13.03 -26.61 7.20
N ASP A 113 14.19 -25.96 7.19
CA ASP A 113 14.61 -25.06 8.26
C ASP A 113 14.64 -23.61 7.73
N CYS A 114 14.19 -22.67 8.56
CA CYS A 114 14.38 -21.25 8.28
C CYS A 114 15.82 -20.87 8.65
N LEU A 115 16.58 -20.29 7.72
CA LEU A 115 17.89 -19.74 8.05
C LEU A 115 17.73 -18.49 8.95
N PRO A 116 18.44 -18.40 10.09
CA PRO A 116 18.52 -17.16 10.86
C PRO A 116 19.36 -16.11 10.12
N GLN A 117 19.08 -14.82 10.39
CA GLN A 117 19.75 -13.65 9.79
C GLN A 117 21.23 -13.56 10.14
#